data_AF-A0A7Y4ZB71-F1
#
_entry.id   AF-A0A7Y4ZB71-F1
#
_cell.length_a   1.000
_cell.length_b   1.000
_cell.length_c   1.000
_cell.angle_alpha   90.00
_cell.angle_beta   90.00
_cell.angle_gamma   90.00
#
_symmetry.space_group_name_H-M   'P 1'
#
loop_
_entity.id
_entity.type
_entity.pdbx_description
1 polymer ?
#
loop_
_entity_poly.entity_id
_entity_poly.type
_entity_poly.pdbx_seq_one_letter_code
_entity_poly.pdbx_strand_id
1 'polypeptide(L)'
;RYQCFAREDIDADIYQHVTKTVVEWKQEADGIIQEMQQWTYVGEWSLGLDLKVVSLWAEGPYNHALEHMDKFQMDVAYRAYASAQLATYEKYLGWFFWSYKTETTPAWCFRDCVTNGWLPDRFDFE
;
A
#
# COMPACT_ATOMS: atom_id res chain seq x y z
N ARG A 1 3.18 -6.55 -3.01
CA ARG A 1 1.94 -7.09 -2.53
C ARG A 1 0.93 -6.04 -2.87
N TYR A 2 -0.20 -6.46 -3.41
CA TYR A 2 -1.11 -5.56 -4.09
C TYR A 2 -2.50 -5.83 -3.56
N GLN A 3 -3.29 -4.77 -3.42
CA GLN A 3 -4.71 -4.81 -3.10
C GLN A 3 -5.44 -3.96 -4.14
N CYS A 4 -5.26 -4.28 -5.42
CA CYS A 4 -5.86 -3.52 -6.50
C CYS A 4 -6.28 -4.38 -7.70
N PHE A 5 -5.99 -5.69 -7.70
CA PHE A 5 -6.27 -6.56 -8.86
C PHE A 5 -7.49 -7.46 -8.67
N ALA A 6 -7.85 -7.78 -7.43
CA ALA A 6 -9.06 -8.54 -7.12
C ALA A 6 -10.24 -7.58 -6.94
N ARG A 7 -11.45 -8.02 -7.32
CA ARG A 7 -12.65 -7.19 -7.22
C ARG A 7 -12.92 -6.73 -5.79
N GLU A 8 -12.74 -7.63 -4.83
CA GLU A 8 -12.88 -7.35 -3.40
C GLU A 8 -11.94 -6.23 -2.94
N ASP A 9 -10.73 -6.18 -3.46
CA ASP A 9 -9.77 -5.12 -3.14
C ASP A 9 -10.11 -3.81 -3.86
N ILE A 10 -10.61 -3.87 -5.09
CA ILE A 10 -11.03 -2.68 -5.85
C ILE A 10 -12.23 -1.99 -5.19
N ASP A 11 -13.13 -2.78 -4.61
CA ASP A 11 -14.34 -2.29 -3.95
C ASP A 11 -14.08 -1.93 -2.46
N ALA A 12 -12.86 -2.14 -1.95
CA ALA A 12 -12.50 -1.90 -0.57
C ALA A 12 -12.25 -0.40 -0.29
N ASP A 13 -12.66 0.06 0.89
CA ASP A 13 -12.26 1.36 1.40
C ASP A 13 -10.86 1.31 2.04
N ILE A 14 -10.35 2.48 2.44
CA ILE A 14 -9.02 2.58 3.04
C ILE A 14 -8.90 1.81 4.36
N TYR A 15 -9.98 1.72 5.16
CA TYR A 15 -9.96 1.02 6.43
C TYR A 15 -9.86 -0.49 6.22
N GLN A 16 -10.53 -1.02 5.19
CA GLN A 16 -10.44 -2.40 4.78
C GLN A 16 -9.04 -2.74 4.27
N HIS A 17 -8.43 -1.88 3.45
CA HIS A 17 -7.04 -2.06 3.00
C HIS A 17 -6.03 -2.09 4.15
N VAL A 18 -6.17 -1.16 5.10
CA VAL A 18 -5.35 -1.13 6.30
C VAL A 18 -5.58 -2.38 7.14
N THR A 19 -6.84 -2.77 7.37
CA THR A 19 -7.20 -3.96 8.15
C THR A 19 -6.59 -5.22 7.57
N LYS A 20 -6.75 -5.46 6.27
CA LYS A 20 -6.13 -6.60 5.57
C LYS A 20 -4.61 -6.61 5.74
N THR A 21 -3.97 -5.44 5.72
CA THR A 21 -2.52 -5.30 5.89
C THR A 21 -2.05 -5.60 7.31
N VAL A 22 -2.69 -5.02 8.33
CA VAL A 22 -2.22 -5.11 9.72
C VAL A 22 -2.74 -6.33 10.46
N VAL A 23 -3.80 -6.96 9.94
CA VAL A 23 -4.40 -8.18 10.52
C VAL A 23 -4.00 -9.40 9.69
N GLU A 24 -4.56 -9.53 8.48
CA GLU A 24 -4.44 -10.77 7.71
C GLU A 24 -3.00 -11.00 7.24
N TRP A 25 -2.38 -10.02 6.60
CA TRP A 25 -1.00 -10.15 6.12
C TRP A 25 0.02 -10.26 7.25
N LYS A 26 -0.25 -9.63 8.39
CA LYS A 26 0.57 -9.79 9.59
C LYS A 26 0.48 -11.20 10.16
N GLN A 27 -0.73 -11.78 10.21
CA GLN A 27 -0.94 -13.17 10.66
C GLN A 27 -0.24 -14.16 9.72
N GLU A 28 -0.34 -13.92 8.41
CA GLU A 28 0.39 -14.72 7.43
C GLU A 28 1.92 -14.61 7.60
N ALA A 29 2.44 -13.40 7.83
CA ALA A 29 3.85 -13.19 8.13
C ALA A 29 4.28 -13.99 9.37
N ASP A 30 3.48 -13.96 10.44
CA ASP A 30 3.75 -14.76 11.64
C ASP A 30 3.78 -16.26 11.32
N GLY A 31 2.82 -16.78 10.54
CA GLY A 31 2.80 -18.18 10.14
C GLY A 31 4.03 -18.60 9.34
N ILE A 32 4.44 -17.80 8.35
CA ILE A 32 5.65 -18.06 7.55
C ILE A 32 6.91 -18.10 8.44
N ILE A 33 7.04 -17.15 9.35
CA ILE A 33 8.25 -16.99 10.17
C ILE A 33 8.29 -18.02 11.29
N GLN A 34 7.19 -18.21 12.02
CA GLN A 34 7.16 -19.00 13.24
C GLN A 34 6.87 -20.48 12.97
N GLU A 35 5.96 -20.77 12.05
CA GLU A 35 5.52 -22.15 11.78
C GLU A 35 6.34 -22.79 10.65
N MET A 36 6.55 -22.06 9.55
CA MET A 36 7.31 -22.59 8.40
C MET A 36 8.82 -22.36 8.53
N GLN A 37 9.26 -21.49 9.44
CA GLN A 37 10.66 -21.12 9.66
C GLN A 37 11.38 -20.68 8.38
N GLN A 38 10.67 -19.97 7.50
CA GLN A 38 11.23 -19.52 6.22
C GLN A 38 11.62 -18.06 6.28
N TRP A 39 12.81 -17.78 5.75
CA TRP A 39 13.24 -16.42 5.46
C TRP A 39 12.52 -15.91 4.22
N THR A 40 11.94 -14.72 4.31
CA THR A 40 11.12 -14.17 3.25
C THR A 40 11.41 -12.68 3.09
N TYR A 41 11.26 -12.22 1.85
CA TYR A 41 11.26 -10.81 1.48
C TYR A 41 9.93 -10.50 0.79
N VAL A 42 9.47 -9.26 0.90
CA VAL A 42 8.38 -8.76 0.06
C VAL A 42 8.98 -8.25 -1.25
N GLY A 43 8.97 -9.11 -2.27
CA GLY A 43 9.68 -8.85 -3.53
C GLY A 43 9.18 -7.67 -4.35
N GLU A 44 7.91 -7.29 -4.18
CA GLU A 44 7.30 -6.11 -4.81
C GLU A 44 6.20 -5.60 -3.88
N TRP A 45 5.83 -4.31 -3.92
CA TRP A 45 4.61 -3.70 -3.35
C TRP A 45 4.49 -2.23 -3.77
N SER A 46 3.31 -1.62 -3.68
CA SER A 46 3.11 -0.21 -4.04
C SER A 46 1.99 0.44 -3.20
N LEU A 47 1.75 1.73 -3.42
CA LEU A 47 0.56 2.41 -2.88
C LEU A 47 -0.59 2.42 -3.89
N GLY A 48 -0.45 1.79 -5.06
CA GLY A 48 -1.50 1.79 -6.07
C GLY A 48 -2.74 1.03 -5.61
N LEU A 49 -3.76 1.76 -5.18
CA LEU A 49 -5.07 1.21 -4.82
C LEU A 49 -6.06 1.25 -6.01
N ASP A 50 -5.75 2.05 -7.03
CA ASP A 50 -6.64 2.24 -8.18
C ASP A 50 -6.03 1.71 -9.48
N LEU A 51 -6.71 0.77 -10.13
CA LEU A 51 -6.41 0.31 -11.49
C LEU A 51 -6.77 1.36 -12.56
N LYS A 52 -7.63 2.33 -12.25
CA LYS A 52 -8.12 3.34 -13.20
C LYS A 52 -7.10 4.42 -13.52
N VAL A 53 -5.94 4.41 -12.86
CA VAL A 53 -4.78 5.18 -13.31
C VAL A 53 -4.22 4.65 -14.66
N VAL A 54 -4.67 3.48 -15.13
CA VAL A 54 -4.37 2.96 -16.49
C VAL A 54 -5.60 2.89 -17.40
N SER A 55 -6.79 3.18 -16.91
CA SER A 55 -7.99 3.32 -17.74
C SER A 55 -8.85 4.45 -17.22
N LEU A 56 -9.05 5.47 -18.07
CA LEU A 56 -10.19 6.40 -18.03
C LEU A 56 -11.38 5.75 -17.31
N TRP A 57 -12.01 6.48 -16.38
CA TRP A 57 -13.28 6.20 -15.67
C TRP A 57 -13.21 5.80 -14.17
N ALA A 58 -13.25 6.84 -13.33
CA ALA A 58 -13.92 6.95 -12.02
C ALA A 58 -13.11 6.75 -10.71
N GLU A 59 -12.61 7.87 -10.22
CA GLU A 59 -12.32 8.21 -8.82
C GLU A 59 -13.32 7.55 -7.84
N GLY A 60 -12.82 6.83 -6.83
CA GLY A 60 -13.60 6.08 -5.81
C GLY A 60 -13.28 6.50 -4.35
N PRO A 61 -14.04 6.04 -3.33
CA PRO A 61 -14.43 6.91 -2.21
C PRO A 61 -13.90 6.53 -0.81
N TYR A 62 -13.94 7.50 0.12
CA TYR A 62 -13.45 7.39 1.50
C TYR A 62 -14.41 6.75 2.50
N ASN A 63 -15.73 6.89 2.29
CA ASN A 63 -16.74 6.52 3.30
C ASN A 63 -17.98 5.78 2.72
N HIS A 64 -18.31 6.00 1.44
CA HIS A 64 -19.43 5.38 0.72
C HIS A 64 -19.19 5.52 -0.78
N ALA A 65 -19.67 4.58 -1.60
CA ALA A 65 -19.52 4.47 -3.06
C ALA A 65 -19.70 5.74 -3.94
N LEU A 66 -20.02 6.91 -3.36
CA LEU A 66 -20.37 8.16 -4.06
C LEU A 66 -19.64 9.43 -3.56
N GLU A 67 -18.72 9.38 -2.59
CA GLU A 67 -17.98 10.57 -2.13
C GLU A 67 -16.49 10.52 -2.47
N HIS A 68 -16.09 11.37 -3.42
CA HIS A 68 -14.70 11.59 -3.81
C HIS A 68 -13.86 12.01 -2.59
N MET A 69 -12.69 11.38 -2.41
CA MET A 69 -11.68 11.92 -1.51
C MET A 69 -11.19 13.26 -2.04
N ASP A 70 -11.22 14.29 -1.21
CA ASP A 70 -10.40 15.46 -1.49
C ASP A 70 -8.90 15.09 -1.42
N LYS A 71 -8.04 15.99 -1.89
CA LYS A 71 -6.59 15.75 -1.91
C LYS A 71 -6.04 15.42 -0.51
N PHE A 72 -6.53 16.09 0.53
CA PHE A 72 -6.03 15.86 1.89
C PHE A 72 -6.44 14.48 2.41
N GLN A 73 -7.70 14.09 2.20
CA GLN A 73 -8.20 12.75 2.55
C GLN A 73 -7.41 11.65 1.81
N MET A 74 -7.13 11.85 0.52
CA MET A 74 -6.32 10.93 -0.28
C MET A 74 -4.87 10.83 0.24
N ASP A 75 -4.25 11.96 0.54
CA ASP A 75 -2.89 11.99 1.09
C ASP A 75 -2.83 11.31 2.47
N VAL A 76 -3.83 11.51 3.33
CA VAL A 76 -3.95 10.82 4.62
C VAL A 76 -4.17 9.32 4.44
N ALA A 77 -5.03 8.92 3.51
CA ALA A 77 -5.28 7.52 3.20
C ALA A 77 -3.99 6.82 2.75
N TYR A 78 -3.24 7.40 1.80
CA TYR A 78 -1.98 6.84 1.34
C TYR A 78 -0.94 6.73 2.45
N ARG A 79 -0.83 7.73 3.34
CA ARG A 79 0.05 7.63 4.51
C ARG A 79 -0.34 6.47 5.43
N ALA A 80 -1.62 6.33 5.75
CA ALA A 80 -2.09 5.25 6.60
C ALA A 80 -1.79 3.87 5.99
N TYR A 81 -2.08 3.71 4.69
CA TYR A 81 -1.80 2.46 3.98
C TYR A 81 -0.30 2.17 3.84
N ALA A 82 0.51 3.18 3.56
CA ALA A 82 1.96 3.07 3.49
C ALA A 82 2.55 2.64 4.85
N SER A 83 2.18 3.33 5.94
CA SER A 83 2.64 2.98 7.29
C SER A 83 2.21 1.58 7.71
N ALA A 84 0.98 1.17 7.37
CA ALA A 84 0.50 -0.18 7.62
C ALA A 84 1.35 -1.23 6.89
N GLN A 85 1.62 -1.01 5.60
CA GLN A 85 2.43 -1.93 4.80
C GLN A 85 3.86 -2.02 5.34
N LEU A 86 4.52 -0.89 5.60
CA LEU A 86 5.86 -0.86 6.19
C LEU A 86 5.91 -1.60 7.53
N ALA A 87 5.01 -1.28 8.47
CA ALA A 87 4.97 -1.91 9.78
C ALA A 87 4.78 -3.44 9.70
N THR A 88 3.95 -3.91 8.77
CA THR A 88 3.79 -5.35 8.53
C THR A 88 5.02 -5.96 7.86
N TYR A 89 5.64 -5.26 6.91
CA TYR A 89 6.74 -5.79 6.11
C TYR A 89 8.09 -5.81 6.85
N GLU A 90 8.28 -4.98 7.86
CA GLU A 90 9.44 -5.04 8.78
C GLU A 90 9.48 -6.35 9.59
N LYS A 91 8.46 -7.20 9.51
CA LYS A 91 8.52 -8.58 10.04
C LYS A 91 9.35 -9.50 9.15
N TYR A 92 9.45 -9.22 7.86
CA TYR A 92 10.25 -9.96 6.90
C TYR A 92 11.70 -9.46 6.90
N LEU A 93 12.59 -10.09 6.12
CA LEU A 93 13.98 -9.63 6.00
C LEU A 93 14.14 -8.32 5.23
N GLY A 94 13.08 -7.86 4.57
CA GLY A 94 13.05 -6.62 3.82
C GLY A 94 11.96 -6.63 2.75
N TRP A 95 11.89 -5.53 2.01
CA TRP A 95 10.88 -5.29 1.00
C TRP A 95 11.43 -4.43 -0.14
N PHE A 96 10.81 -4.53 -1.31
CA PHE A 96 11.20 -3.76 -2.50
C PHE A 96 9.98 -3.06 -3.08
N PHE A 97 9.98 -1.73 -3.05
CA PHE A 97 8.88 -0.95 -3.61
C PHE A 97 8.89 -1.03 -5.14
N TRP A 98 7.73 -1.33 -5.70
CA TRP A 98 7.47 -1.35 -7.14
C TRP A 98 6.75 -0.07 -7.57
N SER A 99 7.40 0.85 -8.28
CA SER A 99 8.78 0.87 -8.77
C SER A 99 9.47 2.17 -8.35
N TYR A 100 10.78 2.30 -8.62
CA TYR A 100 11.52 3.49 -8.23
C TYR A 100 10.95 4.77 -8.86
N LYS A 101 10.57 4.71 -10.14
CA LYS A 101 10.02 5.85 -10.88
C LYS A 101 9.00 5.43 -11.93
N THR A 102 8.02 6.30 -12.18
CA THR A 102 7.11 6.22 -13.34
C THR A 102 7.02 7.59 -14.02
N GLU A 103 6.38 7.66 -15.19
CA GLU A 103 6.21 8.93 -15.91
C GLU A 103 5.07 9.77 -15.32
N THR A 104 3.97 9.13 -14.91
CA THR A 104 2.71 9.81 -14.58
C THR A 104 1.89 9.12 -13.49
N THR A 105 2.42 8.12 -12.79
CA THR A 105 1.65 7.30 -11.83
C THR A 105 2.24 7.34 -10.42
N PRO A 106 1.95 8.40 -9.61
CA PRO A 106 2.64 8.66 -8.35
C PRO A 106 2.58 7.52 -7.32
N ALA A 107 1.44 6.84 -7.19
CA ALA A 107 1.26 5.75 -6.22
C ALA A 107 2.10 4.49 -6.55
N TRP A 108 2.65 4.43 -7.77
CA TRP A 108 3.54 3.39 -8.27
C TRP A 108 4.99 3.90 -8.41
N CYS A 109 5.26 5.13 -7.99
CA CYS A 109 6.54 5.81 -8.08
C CYS A 109 7.06 6.10 -6.68
N PHE A 110 8.09 5.36 -6.25
CA PHE A 110 8.69 5.53 -4.93
C PHE A 110 9.10 6.99 -4.67
N ARG A 111 9.77 7.61 -5.66
CA ARG A 111 10.22 9.00 -5.55
C ARG A 111 9.08 9.98 -5.32
N ASP A 112 7.95 9.79 -6.02
CA ASP A 112 6.80 10.68 -5.87
C ASP A 112 6.05 10.41 -4.56
N CYS A 113 5.98 9.14 -4.13
CA CYS A 113 5.43 8.77 -2.82
C CYS A 113 6.20 9.44 -1.66
N VAL A 114 7.53 9.50 -1.74
CA VAL A 114 8.36 10.23 -0.76
C VAL A 114 8.15 11.75 -0.90
N THR A 115 8.14 12.28 -2.13
CA THR A 115 7.97 13.73 -2.38
C THR A 115 6.61 14.26 -1.90
N ASN A 116 5.55 13.47 -2.05
CA ASN A 116 4.21 13.78 -1.53
C ASN A 116 4.08 13.55 -0.01
N GLY A 117 5.10 12.99 0.62
CA GLY A 117 5.10 12.63 2.04
C GLY A 117 4.11 11.50 2.36
N TRP A 118 3.83 10.61 1.41
CA TRP A 118 3.07 9.37 1.66
C TRP A 118 3.96 8.29 2.28
N LEU A 119 5.21 8.23 1.82
CA LEU A 119 6.30 7.47 2.43
C LEU A 119 7.22 8.42 3.21
N PRO A 120 7.94 7.90 4.23
CA PRO A 120 8.92 8.71 4.95
C PRO A 120 10.06 9.14 4.02
N ASP A 121 10.70 10.26 4.36
CA ASP A 121 11.88 10.78 3.66
C ASP A 121 13.19 10.13 4.12
N ARG A 122 13.12 9.34 5.18
CA ARG A 122 14.23 8.61 5.80
C ARG A 122 13.83 7.17 6.14
N PHE A 123 14.73 6.24 5.82
CA PHE A 123 14.59 4.79 6.04
C PHE A 123 15.82 4.20 6.75
N ASP A 124 16.63 5.06 7.37
CA ASP A 124 17.80 4.70 8.15
C ASP A 124 17.42 4.31 9.60
N PHE A 125 18.35 3.60 10.27
CA PHE A 125 18.19 3.11 11.64
C PHE A 125 19.04 3.91 12.65
N GLU A 126 19.49 5.13 12.27
CA GLU A 126 20.38 5.99 13.07
C GLU A 126 19.63 7.14 13.77
#